data_AF-A0A9D6X081-F1
#
_entry.id   AF-A0A9D6X081-F1
#
_cell.length_a   1.000
_cell.length_b   1.000
_cell.length_c   1.000
_cell.angle_alpha   90.00
_cell.angle_beta   90.00
_cell.angle_gamma   90.00
#
_symmetry.space_group_name_H-M   'P 1'
#
loop_
_entity.id
_entity.type
_entity.pdbx_description
1 polymer ?
#
loop_
_entity_poly.entity_id
_entity_poly.type
_entity_poly.pdbx_seq_one_letter_code
_entity_poly.pdbx_strand_id
1 'polypeptide(L)'
;MCADPTPARSAGPPAPRRAGPPAPRRAGPPAPRRAGGIPRATVRGLSLLELMVGLVIALLVSLTAASGAMLFTATQRQGIGAGGTLVSAGTALAALRDDVAAAGLGFFGDSQFLCRRLNLSVDTTVLLDGVDFTPVSIATEAGGDRIDVLYATDVSSGANVLLNAAAGAGSAPLRSLLPVSAGQAVLLAPATPGDPCTVRTVTTNTAAGIDTPQLIEYANVSTARFNRAAFTTNPTYPDRGRVTLLGDLRWSRYRLVGTDLTLERPLGGGAVVLARNVIAFRAEYGLADAGTAALASWQAAAGGFATLTPANLPRVRALRIGLVTRSTQREKPNAAGDCEASAAMPTLFGAAVAADVTDWQCYRYRSSTLVVPLRNLVLGMVP
;
A
#
# COMPACT_ATOMS: atom_id res chain seq x y z
N MET A 1 38.98 44.57 29.70
CA MET A 1 40.19 44.47 28.85
C MET A 1 40.31 43.03 28.39
N CYS A 2 40.69 42.83 27.13
CA CYS A 2 41.00 41.56 26.44
C CYS A 2 39.82 40.82 25.77
N ALA A 3 39.52 41.32 24.56
CA ALA A 3 39.36 40.65 23.26
C ALA A 3 38.71 39.26 23.12
N ASP A 4 37.71 39.26 22.23
CA ASP A 4 37.14 38.18 21.42
C ASP A 4 38.21 37.37 20.64
N PRO A 5 37.95 36.09 20.33
CA PRO A 5 37.85 35.76 18.90
C PRO A 5 36.77 34.75 18.53
N THR A 6 36.13 35.05 17.40
CA THR A 6 35.12 34.30 16.65
C THR A 6 35.66 32.96 16.11
N PRO A 7 34.88 31.86 16.10
CA PRO A 7 35.31 30.61 15.46
C PRO A 7 35.07 30.60 13.94
N ALA A 8 36.12 30.23 13.20
CA ALA A 8 36.14 30.10 11.75
C ALA A 8 35.31 28.90 11.25
N ARG A 9 34.42 29.15 10.27
CA ARG A 9 33.72 28.11 9.49
C ARG A 9 34.66 27.52 8.44
N SER A 10 34.96 26.22 8.53
CA SER A 10 35.62 25.45 7.47
C SER A 10 34.62 25.08 6.37
N ALA A 11 34.75 25.71 5.20
CA ALA A 11 34.01 25.32 4.00
C ALA A 11 34.70 24.12 3.32
N GLY A 12 33.94 23.05 3.07
CA GLY A 12 34.38 21.89 2.30
C GLY A 12 34.62 22.20 0.82
N PRO A 13 35.35 21.32 0.10
CA PRO A 13 35.77 21.56 -1.28
C PRO A 13 34.59 21.57 -2.27
N PRO A 14 34.65 22.38 -3.34
CA PRO A 14 33.58 22.46 -4.33
C PRO A 14 33.52 21.23 -5.23
N ALA A 15 32.30 20.77 -5.51
CA ALA A 15 32.00 19.68 -6.44
C ALA A 15 32.42 20.02 -7.90
N PRO A 16 32.83 19.02 -8.69
CA PRO A 16 33.26 19.23 -10.08
C PRO A 16 32.09 19.65 -10.99
N ARG A 17 32.29 20.76 -11.72
CA ARG A 17 31.37 21.24 -12.76
C ARG A 17 31.27 20.22 -13.89
N ARG A 18 30.06 19.71 -14.15
CA ARG A 18 29.72 18.98 -15.38
C ARG A 18 29.87 19.93 -16.58
N ALA A 19 30.71 19.54 -17.54
CA ALA A 19 30.81 20.20 -18.83
C ALA A 19 29.48 20.07 -19.59
N GLY A 20 28.92 21.20 -20.02
CA GLY A 20 27.77 21.23 -20.90
C GLY A 20 28.11 20.72 -22.31
N PRO A 21 27.11 20.33 -23.11
CA PRO A 21 27.33 19.86 -24.47
C PRO A 21 27.94 20.96 -25.36
N PRO A 22 28.79 20.61 -26.34
CA PRO A 22 29.44 21.59 -27.20
C PRO A 22 28.44 22.33 -28.08
N ALA A 23 28.62 23.65 -28.20
CA ALA A 23 27.86 24.51 -29.09
C ALA A 23 28.03 24.08 -30.56
N PRO A 24 26.99 24.20 -31.41
CA PRO A 24 27.08 23.86 -32.82
C PRO A 24 28.06 24.80 -33.54
N ARG A 25 29.05 24.22 -34.23
CA ARG A 25 29.96 24.93 -35.12
C ARG A 25 29.16 25.60 -36.24
N ARG A 26 29.27 26.93 -36.36
CA ARG A 26 28.83 27.69 -37.54
C ARG A 26 29.64 27.23 -38.74
N ALA A 27 28.99 26.54 -39.68
CA ALA A 27 29.55 26.27 -41.00
C ALA A 27 29.64 27.60 -41.77
N GLY A 28 30.83 27.97 -42.24
CA GLY A 28 31.02 29.08 -43.18
C GLY A 28 30.35 28.79 -44.53
N PRO A 29 30.06 29.84 -45.33
CA PRO A 29 29.42 29.67 -46.63
C PRO A 29 30.31 28.84 -47.57
N PRO A 30 29.74 27.89 -48.33
CA PRO A 30 30.50 27.08 -49.28
C PRO A 30 30.99 27.93 -50.47
N ALA A 31 32.22 27.67 -50.90
CA ALA A 31 32.80 28.25 -52.10
C ALA A 31 31.99 27.87 -53.37
N PRO A 32 31.88 28.76 -54.38
CA PRO A 32 31.11 28.49 -55.58
C PRO A 32 31.76 27.37 -56.41
N ARG A 33 31.08 26.22 -56.47
CA ARG A 33 31.42 25.13 -57.40
C ARG A 33 31.06 25.57 -58.83
N ARG A 34 32.02 25.42 -59.74
CA ARG A 34 31.87 25.61 -61.18
C ARG A 34 30.63 24.89 -61.70
N ALA A 35 29.76 25.61 -62.40
CA ALA A 35 28.62 25.08 -63.11
C ALA A 35 29.12 24.17 -64.25
N GLY A 36 29.16 22.86 -64.00
CA GLY A 36 29.15 21.85 -65.05
C GLY A 36 27.75 21.81 -65.65
N GLY A 37 27.64 22.06 -66.96
CA GLY A 37 26.37 22.09 -67.66
C GLY A 37 25.57 20.81 -67.44
N ILE A 38 24.33 20.97 -66.97
CA ILE A 38 23.35 19.90 -66.91
C ILE A 38 23.02 19.56 -68.37
N PRO A 39 23.27 18.32 -68.86
CA PRO A 39 22.75 17.92 -70.16
C PRO A 39 21.23 18.09 -70.10
N ARG A 40 20.66 18.87 -71.01
CA ARG A 40 19.21 18.98 -71.18
C ARG A 40 18.68 17.57 -71.44
N ALA A 41 18.20 16.93 -70.37
CA ALA A 41 17.39 15.74 -70.50
C ALA A 41 16.17 16.16 -71.31
N THR A 42 16.06 15.61 -72.51
CA THR A 42 14.85 15.69 -73.31
C THR A 42 13.72 15.15 -72.44
N VAL A 43 12.77 16.03 -72.10
CA VAL A 43 11.53 15.63 -71.43
C VAL A 43 10.77 14.80 -72.45
N ARG A 44 10.89 13.47 -72.35
CA ARG A 44 9.95 12.57 -72.99
C ARG A 44 8.61 12.80 -72.30
N GLY A 45 7.59 13.18 -73.06
CA GLY A 45 6.24 13.33 -72.52
C GLY A 45 5.81 12.04 -71.84
N LEU A 46 5.28 12.13 -70.62
CA LEU A 46 4.73 10.98 -69.93
C LEU A 46 3.56 10.42 -70.72
N SER A 47 3.61 9.12 -71.00
CA SER A 47 2.45 8.38 -71.48
C SER A 47 1.38 8.35 -70.38
N LEU A 48 0.10 8.44 -70.77
CA LEU A 48 -1.04 8.30 -69.85
C LEU A 48 -0.91 7.02 -69.01
N LEU A 49 -0.36 5.96 -69.60
CA LEU A 49 -0.18 4.65 -68.96
C LEU A 49 0.91 4.69 -67.87
N GLU A 50 2.01 5.42 -68.08
CA GLU A 50 3.04 5.61 -67.04
C GLU A 50 2.50 6.39 -65.84
N LEU A 51 1.64 7.38 -66.09
CA LEU A 51 0.99 8.16 -65.04
C LEU A 51 0.02 7.32 -64.22
N MET A 52 -0.78 6.47 -64.88
CA MET A 52 -1.69 5.54 -64.20
C MET A 52 -0.92 4.49 -63.39
N VAL A 53 0.15 3.92 -63.92
CA VAL A 53 0.99 2.95 -63.21
C VAL A 53 1.68 3.60 -62.00
N GLY A 54 2.22 4.81 -62.17
CA GLY A 54 2.85 5.56 -61.07
C GLY A 54 1.87 5.87 -59.93
N LEU A 55 0.64 6.29 -60.26
CA LEU A 55 -0.42 6.51 -59.27
C LEU A 55 -0.78 5.22 -58.52
N VAL A 56 -0.96 4.12 -59.24
CA VAL A 56 -1.30 2.82 -58.63
C VAL A 56 -0.20 2.33 -57.70
N ILE A 57 1.07 2.42 -58.10
CA ILE A 57 2.21 2.04 -57.25
C ILE A 57 2.28 2.94 -56.01
N ALA A 58 2.11 4.25 -56.16
CA ALA A 58 2.08 5.17 -55.02
C ALA A 58 0.93 4.86 -54.04
N LEU A 59 -0.23 4.45 -54.55
CA LEU A 59 -1.37 4.04 -53.73
C LEU A 59 -1.12 2.72 -53.00
N LEU A 60 -0.49 1.74 -53.65
CA LEU A 60 -0.13 0.47 -53.02
C LEU A 60 0.94 0.65 -51.94
N VAL A 61 1.97 1.46 -52.20
CA VAL A 61 3.04 1.75 -51.23
C VAL A 61 2.48 2.53 -50.02
N SER A 62 1.62 3.52 -50.24
CA SER A 62 0.99 4.25 -49.14
C SER A 62 0.05 3.38 -48.30
N LEU A 63 -0.72 2.46 -48.93
CA LEU A 63 -1.58 1.53 -48.21
C LEU A 63 -0.78 0.52 -47.37
N THR A 64 0.31 -0.02 -47.92
CA THR A 64 1.20 -0.94 -47.19
C THR A 64 1.94 -0.24 -46.05
N ALA A 65 2.42 0.99 -46.26
CA ALA A 65 3.01 1.80 -45.20
C ALA A 65 2.00 2.16 -44.10
N ALA A 66 0.77 2.56 -44.47
CA ALA A 66 -0.29 2.88 -43.53
C ALA A 66 -0.74 1.66 -42.71
N SER A 67 -0.92 0.50 -43.36
CA SER A 67 -1.29 -0.74 -42.65
C SER A 67 -0.19 -1.22 -41.71
N GLY A 68 1.09 -1.13 -42.09
CA GLY A 68 2.22 -1.43 -41.22
C GLY A 68 2.30 -0.50 -40.00
N ALA A 69 2.10 0.81 -40.19
CA ALA A 69 2.06 1.78 -39.11
C ALA A 69 0.87 1.53 -38.15
N MET A 70 -0.30 1.15 -38.68
CA MET A 70 -1.46 0.79 -37.85
C MET A 70 -1.19 -0.46 -37.00
N LEU A 71 -0.57 -1.50 -37.56
CA LEU A 71 -0.20 -2.72 -36.82
C LEU A 71 0.87 -2.43 -35.75
N PHE A 72 1.90 -1.64 -36.08
CA PHE A 72 2.94 -1.26 -35.12
C PHE A 72 2.37 -0.42 -33.97
N THR A 73 1.53 0.58 -34.27
CA THR A 73 0.90 1.39 -33.22
C THR A 73 -0.09 0.58 -32.38
N ALA A 74 -0.81 -0.37 -32.96
CA ALA A 74 -1.67 -1.29 -32.23
C ALA A 74 -0.87 -2.19 -31.27
N THR A 75 0.20 -2.82 -31.76
CA THR A 75 1.08 -3.67 -30.94
C THR A 75 1.80 -2.85 -29.86
N GLN A 76 2.24 -1.64 -30.15
CA GLN A 76 2.85 -0.74 -29.17
C GLN A 76 1.85 -0.33 -28.07
N ARG A 77 0.59 0.00 -28.43
CA ARG A 77 -0.47 0.31 -27.45
C ARG A 77 -0.83 -0.90 -26.59
N GLN A 78 -0.89 -2.09 -27.17
CA GLN A 78 -1.11 -3.34 -26.44
C GLN A 78 0.04 -3.65 -25.48
N GLY A 79 1.30 -3.48 -25.92
CA GLY A 79 2.49 -3.67 -25.08
C GLY A 79 2.52 -2.72 -23.88
N ILE A 80 2.20 -1.44 -24.10
CA ILE A 80 2.14 -0.43 -23.03
C ILE A 80 0.95 -0.71 -22.08
N GLY A 81 -0.21 -1.10 -22.60
CA GLY A 81 -1.39 -1.41 -21.77
C GLY A 81 -1.23 -2.67 -20.92
N ALA A 82 -0.68 -3.74 -21.49
CA ALA A 82 -0.41 -4.99 -20.77
C ALA A 82 0.75 -4.84 -19.76
N GLY A 83 1.79 -4.09 -20.11
CA GLY A 83 2.89 -3.78 -19.19
C GLY A 83 2.45 -2.88 -18.03
N GLY A 84 1.64 -1.84 -18.31
CA GLY A 84 1.17 -0.91 -17.29
C GLY A 84 0.25 -1.56 -16.23
N THR A 85 -0.63 -2.47 -16.65
CA THR A 85 -1.51 -3.22 -15.72
C THR A 85 -0.72 -4.14 -14.80
N LEU A 86 0.31 -4.83 -15.30
CA LEU A 86 1.21 -5.64 -14.49
C LEU A 86 2.00 -4.82 -13.47
N VAL A 87 2.59 -3.70 -13.91
CA VAL A 87 3.36 -2.83 -13.03
C VAL A 87 2.47 -2.28 -11.91
N SER A 88 1.28 -1.78 -12.25
CA SER A 88 0.32 -1.26 -11.27
C SER A 88 -0.15 -2.33 -10.27
N ALA A 89 -0.47 -3.53 -10.75
CA ALA A 89 -0.81 -4.66 -9.88
C ALA A 89 0.35 -5.06 -8.96
N GLY A 90 1.58 -5.11 -9.48
CA GLY A 90 2.78 -5.42 -8.72
C GLY A 90 3.06 -4.37 -7.64
N THR A 91 2.93 -3.07 -7.95
CA THR A 91 3.08 -2.00 -6.97
C THR A 91 1.99 -2.02 -5.90
N ALA A 92 0.74 -2.35 -6.27
CA ALA A 92 -0.35 -2.47 -5.31
C ALA A 92 -0.13 -3.65 -4.35
N LEU A 93 0.28 -4.80 -4.88
CA LEU A 93 0.64 -5.98 -4.08
C LEU A 93 1.86 -5.73 -3.19
N ALA A 94 2.84 -4.94 -3.64
CA ALA A 94 3.98 -4.55 -2.82
C ALA A 94 3.56 -3.66 -1.64
N ALA A 95 2.73 -2.64 -1.87
CA ALA A 95 2.19 -1.80 -0.79
C ALA A 95 1.37 -2.63 0.23
N LEU A 96 0.51 -3.53 -0.27
CA LEU A 96 -0.21 -4.50 0.55
C LEU A 96 0.73 -5.36 1.39
N ARG A 97 1.81 -5.89 0.78
CA ARG A 97 2.80 -6.70 1.48
C ARG A 97 3.43 -5.95 2.64
N ASP A 98 3.84 -4.71 2.41
CA ASP A 98 4.56 -3.91 3.41
C ASP A 98 3.67 -3.60 4.62
N ASP A 99 2.40 -3.21 4.38
CA ASP A 99 1.43 -2.98 5.46
C ASP A 99 1.07 -4.28 6.19
N VAL A 100 0.75 -5.36 5.47
CA VAL A 100 0.35 -6.63 6.08
C VAL A 100 1.51 -7.26 6.86
N ALA A 101 2.76 -7.10 6.42
CA ALA A 101 3.92 -7.57 7.17
C ALA A 101 4.11 -6.84 8.51
N ALA A 102 3.68 -5.57 8.60
CA ALA A 102 3.70 -4.77 9.81
C ALA A 102 2.48 -4.97 10.72
N ALA A 103 1.45 -5.69 10.25
CA ALA A 103 0.19 -5.91 10.97
C ALA A 103 0.43 -6.26 12.44
N GLY A 104 -0.20 -5.51 13.35
CA GLY A 104 -0.16 -5.74 14.78
C GLY A 104 1.14 -5.39 15.50
N LEU A 105 2.11 -4.76 14.83
CA LEU A 105 3.22 -4.10 15.51
C LEU A 105 2.64 -3.14 16.57
N GLY A 106 3.10 -3.27 17.82
CA GLY A 106 2.63 -2.47 18.95
C GLY A 106 1.45 -3.02 19.73
N PHE A 107 0.83 -4.12 19.29
CA PHE A 107 -0.31 -4.73 19.98
C PHE A 107 0.00 -6.07 20.66
N PHE A 108 1.22 -6.59 20.47
CA PHE A 108 1.71 -7.81 21.12
C PHE A 108 2.84 -7.46 22.09
N GLY A 109 2.84 -8.13 23.25
CA GLY A 109 3.90 -8.01 24.24
C GLY A 109 3.96 -9.29 25.07
N ASP A 110 5.18 -9.71 25.45
CA ASP A 110 5.44 -10.94 26.22
C ASP A 110 4.79 -12.21 25.64
N SER A 111 4.77 -12.32 24.31
CA SER A 111 4.12 -13.43 23.59
C SER A 111 2.63 -13.61 23.89
N GLN A 112 1.96 -12.51 24.25
CA GLN A 112 0.52 -12.47 24.50
C GLN A 112 -0.17 -11.33 23.73
N PHE A 113 -1.43 -11.58 23.36
CA PHE A 113 -2.34 -10.56 22.84
C PHE A 113 -3.29 -10.09 23.94
N LEU A 114 -2.98 -8.94 24.54
CA LEU A 114 -3.73 -8.37 25.66
C LEU A 114 -4.94 -7.55 25.18
N CYS A 115 -4.82 -6.92 24.01
CA CYS A 115 -5.78 -5.96 23.50
C CYS A 115 -6.89 -6.61 22.69
N ARG A 116 -7.63 -7.54 23.31
CA ARG A 116 -8.79 -8.19 22.67
C ARG A 116 -9.91 -7.20 22.35
N ARG A 117 -9.99 -6.11 23.09
CA ARG A 117 -10.89 -4.98 22.87
C ARG A 117 -10.07 -3.69 22.82
N LEU A 118 -10.49 -2.71 22.03
CA LEU A 118 -9.74 -1.48 21.82
C LEU A 118 -10.62 -0.22 21.92
N ASN A 119 -10.12 0.76 22.65
CA ASN A 119 -10.56 2.15 22.65
C ASN A 119 -9.62 2.97 21.76
N LEU A 120 -10.15 3.46 20.64
CA LEU A 120 -9.43 4.26 19.67
C LEU A 120 -10.30 5.40 19.17
N SER A 121 -9.81 6.62 19.33
CA SER A 121 -10.43 7.83 18.80
C SER A 121 -9.42 8.64 18.01
N VAL A 122 -9.86 9.31 16.96
CA VAL A 122 -9.04 10.30 16.26
C VAL A 122 -9.77 11.63 16.37
N ASP A 123 -9.07 12.61 16.94
CA ASP A 123 -9.64 13.88 17.32
C ASP A 123 -10.92 13.68 18.14
N THR A 124 -12.01 14.33 17.75
CA THR A 124 -13.30 14.24 18.43
C THR A 124 -14.11 13.01 18.03
N THR A 125 -13.60 12.17 17.12
CA THR A 125 -14.33 11.03 16.55
C THR A 125 -13.87 9.73 17.19
N VAL A 126 -14.80 9.00 17.81
CA VAL A 126 -14.55 7.64 18.30
C VAL A 126 -14.62 6.67 17.12
N LEU A 127 -13.57 5.87 16.92
CA LEU A 127 -13.51 4.84 15.87
C LEU A 127 -13.81 3.44 16.44
N LEU A 128 -13.29 3.16 17.63
CA LEU A 128 -13.53 1.93 18.38
C LEU A 128 -13.80 2.30 19.83
N ASP A 129 -14.94 1.84 20.37
CA ASP A 129 -15.38 2.12 21.74
C ASP A 129 -15.50 0.80 22.53
N GLY A 130 -14.35 0.26 22.90
CA GLY A 130 -14.25 -0.99 23.65
C GLY A 130 -14.84 -2.18 22.91
N VAL A 131 -14.78 -2.20 21.57
CA VAL A 131 -15.27 -3.31 20.76
C VAL A 131 -14.16 -4.34 20.53
N ASP A 132 -14.55 -5.55 20.14
CA ASP A 132 -13.60 -6.60 19.76
C ASP A 132 -12.65 -6.12 18.67
N PHE A 133 -11.37 -6.36 18.88
CA PHE A 133 -10.30 -5.82 18.05
C PHE A 133 -9.32 -6.93 17.65
N THR A 134 -8.96 -6.91 16.37
CA THR A 134 -7.81 -7.64 15.85
C THR A 134 -7.03 -6.72 14.91
N PRO A 135 -5.69 -6.77 14.93
CA PRO A 135 -4.87 -5.87 14.12
C PRO A 135 -4.86 -6.19 12.63
N VAL A 136 -5.42 -7.34 12.24
CA VAL A 136 -5.65 -7.71 10.85
C VAL A 136 -7.02 -8.35 10.73
N SER A 137 -7.85 -7.87 9.81
CA SER A 137 -9.15 -8.47 9.53
C SER A 137 -9.46 -8.47 8.04
N ILE A 138 -10.25 -9.45 7.63
CA ILE A 138 -10.80 -9.57 6.29
C ILE A 138 -12.32 -9.54 6.44
N ALA A 139 -12.99 -8.73 5.63
CA ALA A 139 -14.44 -8.72 5.54
C ALA A 139 -14.86 -8.94 4.10
N THR A 140 -15.76 -9.89 3.84
CA THR A 140 -16.29 -10.08 2.49
C THR A 140 -17.35 -9.01 2.18
N GLU A 141 -17.18 -8.33 1.06
CA GLU A 141 -18.09 -7.30 0.53
C GLU A 141 -18.61 -7.74 -0.85
N ALA A 142 -19.65 -7.07 -1.35
CA ALA A 142 -20.26 -7.42 -2.64
C ALA A 142 -19.27 -7.36 -3.83
N GLY A 143 -18.24 -6.51 -3.74
CA GLY A 143 -17.20 -6.34 -4.78
C GLY A 143 -15.96 -7.21 -4.60
N GLY A 144 -15.84 -8.00 -3.53
CA GLY A 144 -14.63 -8.71 -3.15
C GLY A 144 -14.34 -8.57 -1.67
N ASP A 145 -13.14 -8.93 -1.24
CA ASP A 145 -12.77 -8.82 0.17
C ASP A 145 -12.21 -7.42 0.50
N ARG A 146 -12.46 -6.95 1.71
CA ARG A 146 -11.80 -5.80 2.33
C ARG A 146 -10.76 -6.33 3.32
N ILE A 147 -9.54 -5.80 3.25
CA ILE A 147 -8.47 -6.09 4.22
C ILE A 147 -8.21 -4.85 5.05
N ASP A 148 -8.34 -4.96 6.37
CA ASP A 148 -7.97 -3.94 7.33
C ASP A 148 -6.70 -4.36 8.07
N VAL A 149 -5.74 -3.44 8.17
CA VAL A 149 -4.48 -3.64 8.88
C VAL A 149 -4.19 -2.46 9.79
N LEU A 150 -3.93 -2.72 11.08
CA LEU A 150 -3.56 -1.73 12.08
C LEU A 150 -2.18 -2.05 12.66
N TYR A 151 -1.30 -1.05 12.69
CA TYR A 151 0.06 -1.20 13.20
C TYR A 151 0.63 0.14 13.71
N ALA A 152 1.56 0.06 14.66
CA ALA A 152 2.33 1.19 15.17
C ALA A 152 3.47 1.59 14.22
N THR A 153 3.94 2.83 14.27
CA THR A 153 5.08 3.28 13.46
C THR A 153 6.43 3.15 14.15
N ASP A 154 6.44 2.96 15.46
CA ASP A 154 7.66 2.79 16.23
C ASP A 154 8.12 1.32 16.23
N VAL A 155 9.40 1.09 15.93
CA VAL A 155 9.97 -0.27 15.89
C VAL A 155 10.13 -0.88 17.29
N SER A 156 10.20 -0.04 18.32
CA SER A 156 10.29 -0.46 19.71
C SER A 156 8.94 -0.82 20.33
N SER A 157 7.84 -0.74 19.57
CA SER A 157 6.49 -1.04 20.07
C SER A 157 6.28 -2.50 20.54
N GLY A 158 7.26 -3.39 20.39
CA GLY A 158 7.22 -4.72 21.04
C GLY A 158 7.70 -4.74 22.50
N ALA A 159 8.36 -3.66 22.96
CA ALA A 159 8.90 -3.53 24.31
C ALA A 159 7.97 -2.65 25.16
N ASN A 160 7.19 -3.30 26.02
CA ASN A 160 6.33 -2.59 26.97
C ASN A 160 7.07 -2.29 28.27
N VAL A 161 6.59 -1.26 28.98
CA VAL A 161 6.99 -0.96 30.36
C VAL A 161 5.80 -1.16 31.28
N LEU A 162 6.08 -1.46 32.55
CA LEU A 162 5.03 -1.65 33.55
C LEU A 162 4.64 -0.33 34.19
N LEU A 163 3.37 -0.23 34.60
CA LEU A 163 2.85 0.84 35.43
C LEU A 163 3.39 0.73 36.86
N ASN A 164 3.87 1.85 37.40
CA ASN A 164 4.35 1.96 38.77
C ASN A 164 3.20 2.07 39.79
N ALA A 165 2.10 2.70 39.39
CA ALA A 165 0.86 2.81 40.14
C ALA A 165 -0.32 2.83 39.16
N ALA A 166 -1.56 2.88 39.66
CA ALA A 166 -2.73 2.89 38.81
C ALA A 166 -2.70 4.06 37.80
N ALA A 167 -2.96 3.75 36.53
CA ALA A 167 -3.06 4.73 35.45
C ALA A 167 -4.50 4.83 34.97
N GLY A 168 -4.99 6.07 34.88
CA GLY A 168 -6.32 6.38 34.39
C GLY A 168 -6.28 7.11 33.05
N ALA A 169 -7.33 7.88 32.79
CA ALA A 169 -7.47 8.64 31.56
C ALA A 169 -6.45 9.79 31.40
N GLY A 170 -5.90 10.30 32.51
CA GLY A 170 -5.10 11.53 32.53
C GLY A 170 -3.59 11.33 32.57
N SER A 171 -3.10 10.24 33.18
CA SER A 171 -1.68 10.00 33.33
C SER A 171 -1.33 8.55 33.64
N ALA A 172 -0.07 8.20 33.43
CA ALA A 172 0.51 6.90 33.74
C ALA A 172 1.92 7.05 34.34
N PRO A 173 2.13 6.67 35.61
CA PRO A 173 3.46 6.55 36.18
C PRO A 173 4.11 5.22 35.78
N LEU A 174 5.38 5.23 35.37
CA LEU A 174 6.07 4.08 34.77
C LEU A 174 7.18 3.53 35.69
N ARG A 175 7.35 2.21 35.73
CA ARG A 175 8.40 1.54 36.53
C ARG A 175 9.79 1.64 35.93
N SER A 176 9.87 1.86 34.63
CA SER A 176 11.10 1.96 33.87
C SER A 176 10.97 3.02 32.80
N LEU A 177 12.11 3.50 32.30
CA LEU A 177 12.16 4.50 31.26
C LEU A 177 11.44 4.01 29.99
N LEU A 178 10.46 4.78 29.54
CA LEU A 178 9.89 4.72 28.21
C LEU A 178 10.43 5.93 27.42
N PRO A 179 11.16 5.74 26.31
CA PRO A 179 11.79 6.83 25.55
C PRO A 179 10.78 7.57 24.66
N VAL A 180 9.68 8.04 25.26
CA VAL A 180 8.58 8.74 24.57
C VAL A 180 8.76 10.25 24.59
N SER A 181 8.27 10.92 23.57
CA SER A 181 8.19 12.38 23.46
C SER A 181 6.74 12.84 23.38
N ALA A 182 6.48 14.10 23.77
CA ALA A 182 5.18 14.71 23.57
C ALA A 182 4.76 14.66 22.08
N GLY A 183 3.49 14.38 21.82
CA GLY A 183 2.92 14.17 20.49
C GLY A 183 2.94 12.72 20.00
N GLN A 184 3.71 11.83 20.64
CA GLN A 184 3.69 10.40 20.29
C GLN A 184 2.53 9.65 20.96
N ALA A 185 2.06 8.60 20.29
CA ALA A 185 1.03 7.70 20.77
C ALA A 185 1.62 6.59 21.65
N VAL A 186 0.88 6.21 22.68
CA VAL A 186 1.12 5.04 23.53
C VAL A 186 -0.14 4.19 23.63
N LEU A 187 0.04 2.90 23.87
CA LEU A 187 -1.03 1.95 24.17
C LEU A 187 -0.98 1.62 25.66
N LEU A 188 -2.07 1.86 26.36
CA LEU A 188 -2.29 1.34 27.71
C LEU A 188 -3.02 0.01 27.61
N ALA A 189 -2.52 -1.00 28.32
CA ALA A 189 -3.06 -2.35 28.34
C ALA A 189 -3.15 -2.90 29.77
N PRO A 190 -4.15 -3.76 30.06
CA PRO A 190 -4.25 -4.41 31.37
C PRO A 190 -3.13 -5.43 31.57
N ALA A 191 -2.89 -5.81 32.83
CA ALA A 191 -1.94 -6.87 33.16
C ALA A 191 -2.39 -8.25 32.63
N THR A 192 -3.70 -8.45 32.52
CA THR A 192 -4.36 -9.66 32.00
C THR A 192 -5.44 -9.28 30.98
N PRO A 193 -5.68 -10.07 29.92
CA PRO A 193 -6.71 -9.76 28.93
C PRO A 193 -8.10 -9.63 29.55
N GLY A 194 -8.88 -8.61 29.16
CA GLY A 194 -10.26 -8.42 29.61
C GLY A 194 -10.75 -7.01 29.32
N ASP A 195 -10.17 -6.03 30.02
CA ASP A 195 -10.46 -4.61 29.79
C ASP A 195 -9.97 -4.15 28.41
N PRO A 196 -10.67 -3.21 27.77
CA PRO A 196 -10.23 -2.67 26.48
C PRO A 196 -8.92 -1.92 26.66
N CYS A 197 -7.95 -2.15 25.78
CA CYS A 197 -6.77 -1.30 25.71
C CYS A 197 -7.15 0.10 25.23
N THR A 198 -6.40 1.12 25.61
CA THR A 198 -6.67 2.51 25.22
C THR A 198 -5.44 3.13 24.55
N VAL A 199 -5.62 3.70 23.35
CA VAL A 199 -4.58 4.51 22.70
C VAL A 199 -4.67 5.95 23.19
N ARG A 200 -3.54 6.54 23.57
CA ARG A 200 -3.44 7.94 24.02
C ARG A 200 -2.26 8.65 23.37
N THR A 201 -2.38 9.95 23.14
CA THR A 201 -1.24 10.82 22.77
C THR A 201 -0.61 11.36 24.04
N VAL A 202 0.71 11.21 24.19
CA VAL A 202 1.45 11.83 25.29
C VAL A 202 1.47 13.34 25.09
N THR A 203 0.98 14.10 26.07
CA THR A 203 1.03 15.58 26.05
C THR A 203 2.23 16.10 26.82
N THR A 204 2.59 15.42 27.90
CA THR A 204 3.73 15.77 28.77
C THR A 204 4.47 14.50 29.16
N ASN A 205 5.79 14.55 29.11
CA ASN A 205 6.68 13.49 29.63
C ASN A 205 7.59 14.11 30.69
N THR A 206 7.32 13.79 31.94
CA THR A 206 8.14 14.19 33.09
C THR A 206 9.13 13.08 33.39
N ALA A 207 10.42 13.41 33.27
CA ALA A 207 11.50 12.48 33.54
C ALA A 207 11.46 11.95 34.98
N ALA A 208 11.93 10.72 35.17
CA ALA A 208 12.08 10.14 36.51
C ALA A 208 13.09 10.96 37.34
N GLY A 209 12.79 11.14 38.62
CA GLY A 209 13.71 11.66 39.62
C GLY A 209 14.34 10.52 40.43
N ILE A 210 15.03 10.87 41.52
CA ILE A 210 15.60 9.90 42.46
C ILE A 210 14.47 9.10 43.15
N ASP A 211 13.41 9.80 43.57
CA ASP A 211 12.29 9.21 44.33
C ASP A 211 10.96 9.23 43.57
N THR A 212 10.95 9.73 42.33
CA THR A 212 9.73 9.86 41.51
C THR A 212 9.85 9.05 40.22
N PRO A 213 8.83 8.24 39.87
CA PRO A 213 8.83 7.52 38.60
C PRO A 213 8.71 8.50 37.43
N GLN A 214 9.07 8.04 36.23
CA GLN A 214 8.70 8.75 35.02
C GLN A 214 7.16 8.86 34.95
N LEU A 215 6.64 10.04 34.64
CA LEU A 215 5.21 10.29 34.53
C LEU A 215 4.90 10.80 33.12
N ILE A 216 3.97 10.12 32.45
CA ILE A 216 3.43 10.60 31.17
C ILE A 216 1.97 11.00 31.36
N GLU A 217 1.57 12.08 30.68
CA GLU A 217 0.23 12.66 30.79
C GLU A 217 -0.48 12.69 29.43
N TYR A 218 -1.81 12.72 29.48
CA TYR A 218 -2.71 12.59 28.32
C TYR A 218 -3.80 13.68 28.34
N ALA A 219 -3.41 14.94 28.45
CA ALA A 219 -4.38 16.03 28.49
C ALA A 219 -5.28 16.03 27.24
N ASN A 220 -6.55 16.41 27.42
CA ASN A 220 -7.47 16.64 26.31
C ASN A 220 -7.17 18.02 25.70
N VAL A 221 -6.29 18.03 24.69
CA VAL A 221 -5.87 19.24 23.97
C VAL A 221 -5.94 19.01 22.46
N SER A 222 -6.02 20.08 21.68
CA SER A 222 -6.15 20.02 20.21
C SER A 222 -4.98 19.33 19.51
N THR A 223 -3.79 19.35 20.11
CA THR A 223 -2.59 18.68 19.59
C THR A 223 -2.53 17.18 19.92
N ALA A 224 -3.42 16.69 20.79
CA ALA A 224 -3.45 15.32 21.27
C ALA A 224 -4.47 14.48 20.52
N ARG A 225 -4.08 14.01 19.33
CA ARG A 225 -4.93 13.29 18.37
C ARG A 225 -5.78 12.18 18.98
N PHE A 226 -5.27 11.41 19.95
CA PHE A 226 -5.97 10.26 20.54
C PHE A 226 -6.63 10.54 21.90
N ASN A 227 -6.72 11.81 22.33
CA ASN A 227 -7.22 12.15 23.69
C ASN A 227 -8.54 12.92 23.70
N ARG A 228 -9.01 13.41 22.55
CA ARG A 228 -10.07 14.42 22.49
C ARG A 228 -11.49 13.87 22.62
N ALA A 229 -11.68 12.59 22.31
CA ALA A 229 -12.96 11.92 22.51
C ALA A 229 -12.99 11.14 23.84
N ALA A 230 -14.19 11.04 24.42
CA ALA A 230 -14.46 10.17 25.55
C ALA A 230 -14.97 8.81 25.07
N PHE A 231 -14.52 7.74 25.73
CA PHE A 231 -15.01 6.38 25.51
C PHE A 231 -16.11 6.07 26.51
N THR A 232 -17.04 5.18 26.15
CA THR A 232 -18.12 4.73 27.04
C THR A 232 -17.55 4.06 28.29
N THR A 233 -16.50 3.25 28.12
CA THR A 233 -15.73 2.66 29.22
C THR A 233 -14.30 3.18 29.17
N ASN A 234 -13.86 3.83 30.24
CA ASN A 234 -12.50 4.34 30.37
C ASN A 234 -11.79 3.58 31.51
N PRO A 235 -11.06 2.50 31.21
CA PRO A 235 -10.47 1.65 32.24
C PRO A 235 -9.45 2.40 33.09
N THR A 236 -9.37 2.00 34.36
CA THR A 236 -8.19 2.29 35.19
C THR A 236 -7.33 1.05 35.21
N TYR A 237 -6.10 1.18 34.73
CA TYR A 237 -5.15 0.08 34.71
C TYR A 237 -4.43 0.05 36.05
N PRO A 238 -4.51 -1.04 36.84
CA PRO A 238 -3.81 -1.13 38.11
C PRO A 238 -2.29 -1.15 37.92
N ASP A 239 -1.55 -1.19 39.02
CA ASP A 239 -0.12 -1.43 38.95
C ASP A 239 0.17 -2.72 38.16
N ARG A 240 1.31 -2.75 37.47
CA ARG A 240 1.68 -3.84 36.53
C ARG A 240 0.80 -3.95 35.28
N GLY A 241 -0.16 -3.04 35.04
CA GLY A 241 -0.60 -2.75 33.69
C GLY A 241 0.57 -2.31 32.81
N ARG A 242 0.37 -2.26 31.49
CA ARG A 242 1.44 -2.07 30.53
C ARG A 242 1.24 -0.80 29.73
N VAL A 243 2.35 -0.15 29.42
CA VAL A 243 2.41 0.97 28.48
C VAL A 243 3.40 0.63 27.38
N THR A 244 2.96 0.78 26.13
CA THR A 244 3.77 0.51 24.95
C THR A 244 3.88 1.77 24.11
N LEU A 245 5.09 2.15 23.71
CA LEU A 245 5.30 3.27 22.78
C LEU A 245 4.89 2.84 21.37
N LEU A 246 3.94 3.54 20.76
CA LEU A 246 3.51 3.29 19.38
C LEU A 246 4.14 4.24 18.36
N GLY A 247 4.60 5.42 18.82
CA GLY A 247 5.02 6.51 17.94
C GLY A 247 3.79 7.20 17.35
N ASP A 248 3.22 6.66 16.28
CA ASP A 248 1.89 6.98 15.76
C ASP A 248 1.21 5.68 15.30
N LEU A 249 -0.06 5.75 14.95
CA LEU A 249 -0.83 4.60 14.49
C LEU A 249 -1.16 4.70 13.00
N ARG A 250 -1.05 3.58 12.28
CA ARG A 250 -1.42 3.45 10.88
C ARG A 250 -2.51 2.40 10.73
N TRP A 251 -3.63 2.83 10.16
CA TRP A 251 -4.69 1.94 9.68
C TRP A 251 -4.71 2.03 8.17
N SER A 252 -4.43 0.91 7.51
CA SER A 252 -4.56 0.74 6.07
C SER A 252 -5.75 -0.15 5.76
N ARG A 253 -6.65 0.33 4.91
CA ARG A 253 -7.82 -0.42 4.44
C ARG A 253 -7.74 -0.58 2.93
N TYR A 254 -7.74 -1.82 2.47
CA TYR A 254 -7.72 -2.17 1.06
C TYR A 254 -9.05 -2.76 0.65
N ARG A 255 -9.66 -2.23 -0.41
CA ARG A 255 -10.94 -2.73 -0.95
C ARG A 255 -11.12 -2.34 -2.41
N LEU A 256 -12.10 -2.93 -3.07
CA LEU A 256 -12.53 -2.47 -4.39
C LEU A 256 -13.60 -1.37 -4.27
N VAL A 257 -13.42 -0.33 -5.07
CA VAL A 257 -14.45 0.68 -5.36
C VAL A 257 -14.74 0.59 -6.86
N GLY A 258 -15.79 -0.15 -7.22
CA GLY A 258 -15.97 -0.58 -8.61
C GLY A 258 -14.83 -1.51 -9.02
N THR A 259 -14.05 -1.13 -10.03
CA THR A 259 -12.87 -1.88 -10.50
C THR A 259 -11.54 -1.25 -10.10
N ASP A 260 -11.57 -0.25 -9.23
CA ASP A 260 -10.37 0.38 -8.67
C ASP A 260 -10.04 -0.25 -7.30
N LEU A 261 -8.82 -0.77 -7.14
CA LEU A 261 -8.29 -1.17 -5.84
C LEU A 261 -7.80 0.07 -5.12
N THR A 262 -8.45 0.39 -4.01
CA THR A 262 -8.19 1.59 -3.22
C THR A 262 -7.52 1.25 -1.89
N LEU A 263 -6.58 2.12 -1.49
CA LEU A 263 -6.06 2.21 -0.13
C LEU A 263 -6.71 3.40 0.56
N GLU A 264 -7.42 3.13 1.64
CA GLU A 264 -8.01 4.13 2.53
C GLU A 264 -7.22 4.18 3.84
N ARG A 265 -7.20 5.37 4.46
CA ARG A 265 -6.54 5.59 5.75
C ARG A 265 -7.57 6.08 6.78
N PRO A 266 -8.28 5.17 7.47
CA PRO A 266 -9.36 5.51 8.39
C PRO A 266 -8.98 6.50 9.50
N LEU A 267 -7.70 6.61 9.85
CA LEU A 267 -7.23 7.55 10.87
C LEU A 267 -7.08 9.00 10.38
N GLY A 268 -7.58 9.36 9.19
CA GLY A 268 -7.57 10.75 8.71
C GLY A 268 -6.70 11.01 7.48
N GLY A 269 -6.48 10.00 6.63
CA GLY A 269 -5.88 10.19 5.30
C GLY A 269 -6.89 9.96 4.19
N GLY A 270 -6.65 10.56 3.02
CA GLY A 270 -7.47 10.36 1.83
C GLY A 270 -7.36 8.95 1.25
N ALA A 271 -8.35 8.57 0.44
CA ALA A 271 -8.31 7.36 -0.36
C ALA A 271 -7.40 7.54 -1.59
N VAL A 272 -6.63 6.50 -1.93
CA VAL A 272 -5.73 6.48 -3.08
C VAL A 272 -6.02 5.24 -3.92
N VAL A 273 -6.16 5.41 -5.24
CA VAL A 273 -6.28 4.28 -6.18
C VAL A 273 -4.89 3.71 -6.44
N LEU A 274 -4.68 2.43 -6.09
CA LEU A 274 -3.40 1.73 -6.28
C LEU A 274 -3.34 0.98 -7.61
N ALA A 275 -4.46 0.39 -8.01
CA ALA A 275 -4.59 -0.31 -9.28
C ALA A 275 -6.00 -0.13 -9.85
N ARG A 276 -6.08 -0.15 -11.18
CA ARG A 276 -7.32 -0.03 -11.96
C ARG A 276 -7.58 -1.30 -12.74
N ASN A 277 -8.82 -1.52 -13.15
CA ASN A 277 -9.26 -2.72 -13.88
C ASN A 277 -9.02 -4.00 -13.07
N VAL A 278 -9.20 -3.91 -11.76
CA VAL A 278 -9.24 -5.06 -10.88
C VAL A 278 -10.66 -5.60 -10.85
N ILE A 279 -10.83 -6.83 -11.28
CA ILE A 279 -12.15 -7.48 -11.41
C ILE A 279 -12.44 -8.42 -10.24
N ALA A 280 -11.38 -8.93 -9.58
CA ALA A 280 -11.53 -9.63 -8.33
C ALA A 280 -10.37 -9.30 -7.39
N PHE A 281 -10.72 -9.16 -6.11
CA PHE A 281 -9.80 -9.02 -5.01
C PHE A 281 -10.29 -9.93 -3.89
N ARG A 282 -9.49 -10.92 -3.50
CA ARG A 282 -9.84 -11.90 -2.48
C ARG A 282 -8.70 -12.11 -1.51
N ALA A 283 -9.02 -12.47 -0.28
CA ALA A 283 -8.04 -12.79 0.75
C ALA A 283 -8.49 -13.95 1.64
N GLU A 284 -7.52 -14.75 2.07
CA GLU A 284 -7.74 -15.89 2.96
C GLU A 284 -6.68 -15.92 4.05
N TYR A 285 -7.09 -16.37 5.23
CA TYR A 285 -6.17 -16.64 6.33
C TYR A 285 -5.43 -17.95 6.08
N GLY A 286 -4.12 -17.90 6.26
CA GLY A 286 -3.28 -19.09 6.39
C GLY A 286 -3.30 -19.55 7.84
N LEU A 287 -3.82 -20.74 8.09
CA LEU A 287 -4.06 -21.28 9.41
C LEU A 287 -3.12 -22.42 9.75
N ALA A 288 -2.70 -22.48 11.01
CA ALA A 288 -2.12 -23.67 11.61
C ALA A 288 -3.22 -24.60 12.17
N ASP A 289 -2.89 -25.88 12.29
CA ASP A 289 -3.69 -26.81 13.07
C ASP A 289 -3.65 -26.42 14.55
N ALA A 290 -4.71 -26.75 15.28
CA ALA A 290 -4.81 -26.42 16.70
C ALA A 290 -3.61 -26.98 17.47
N GLY A 291 -2.95 -26.15 18.28
CA GLY A 291 -1.76 -26.52 19.04
C GLY A 291 -0.48 -26.64 18.22
N THR A 292 -0.47 -26.21 16.94
CA THR A 292 0.72 -26.27 16.08
C THR A 292 1.14 -24.88 15.57
N ALA A 293 2.40 -24.77 15.14
CA ALA A 293 2.93 -23.55 14.52
C ALA A 293 2.94 -23.61 12.98
N ALA A 294 2.91 -24.81 12.39
CA ALA A 294 3.03 -24.98 10.94
C ALA A 294 1.76 -24.55 10.21
N LEU A 295 1.94 -23.87 9.07
CA LEU A 295 0.85 -23.53 8.16
C LEU A 295 0.26 -24.83 7.58
N ALA A 296 -1.04 -25.05 7.79
CA ALA A 296 -1.76 -26.27 7.41
C ALA A 296 -2.82 -26.04 6.32
N SER A 297 -3.56 -24.93 6.38
CA SER A 297 -4.67 -24.69 5.46
C SER A 297 -4.90 -23.21 5.13
N TRP A 298 -5.66 -22.96 4.06
CA TRP A 298 -6.15 -21.64 3.66
C TRP A 298 -7.66 -21.58 3.88
N GLN A 299 -8.13 -20.53 4.53
CA GLN A 299 -9.53 -20.38 4.91
C GLN A 299 -10.00 -18.96 4.61
N ALA A 300 -11.08 -18.85 3.84
CA ALA A 300 -11.77 -17.57 3.64
C ALA A 300 -12.29 -17.03 4.98
N ALA A 301 -12.49 -15.72 5.05
CA ALA A 301 -13.06 -15.02 6.21
C ALA A 301 -14.56 -15.30 6.36
N ALA A 302 -14.89 -16.55 6.63
CA ALA A 302 -16.23 -17.09 6.73
C ALA A 302 -16.34 -18.03 7.92
N GLY A 303 -17.57 -18.31 8.36
CA GLY A 303 -17.81 -19.18 9.52
C GLY A 303 -17.07 -18.67 10.76
N GLY A 304 -16.34 -19.56 11.44
CA GLY A 304 -15.55 -19.22 12.63
C GLY A 304 -14.38 -18.26 12.40
N PHE A 305 -14.06 -17.92 11.15
CA PHE A 305 -13.01 -16.95 10.80
C PHE A 305 -13.57 -15.67 10.17
N ALA A 306 -14.90 -15.51 10.12
CA ALA A 306 -15.53 -14.25 9.72
C ALA A 306 -15.19 -13.11 10.71
N THR A 307 -15.07 -13.46 11.99
CA THR A 307 -14.52 -12.60 13.05
C THR A 307 -13.42 -13.37 13.76
N LEU A 308 -12.20 -12.84 13.76
CA LEU A 308 -11.10 -13.44 14.49
C LEU A 308 -11.31 -13.24 15.99
N THR A 309 -11.56 -14.33 16.70
CA THR A 309 -11.70 -14.34 18.15
C THR A 309 -10.37 -14.68 18.81
N PRO A 310 -10.21 -14.43 20.12
CA PRO A 310 -9.01 -14.85 20.86
C PRO A 310 -8.72 -16.35 20.81
N ALA A 311 -9.71 -17.20 20.53
CA ALA A 311 -9.53 -18.65 20.38
C ALA A 311 -8.94 -19.03 19.02
N ASN A 312 -9.20 -18.23 17.98
CA ASN A 312 -8.88 -18.59 16.59
C ASN A 312 -7.68 -17.79 16.08
N LEU A 313 -7.47 -16.59 16.63
CA LEU A 313 -6.36 -15.69 16.30
C LEU A 313 -4.97 -16.35 16.46
N PRO A 314 -4.69 -17.15 17.52
CA PRO A 314 -3.40 -17.84 17.65
C PRO A 314 -3.10 -18.84 16.55
N ARG A 315 -4.09 -19.25 15.75
CA ARG A 315 -3.90 -20.15 14.60
C ARG A 315 -3.53 -19.42 13.32
N VAL A 316 -3.72 -18.10 13.25
CA VAL A 316 -3.44 -17.32 12.03
C VAL A 316 -1.94 -17.11 11.87
N ARG A 317 -1.39 -17.50 10.71
CA ARG A 317 0.05 -17.46 10.40
C ARG A 317 0.40 -16.53 9.23
N ALA A 318 -0.48 -16.44 8.25
CA ALA A 318 -0.24 -15.69 7.02
C ALA A 318 -1.55 -15.17 6.43
N LEU A 319 -1.42 -14.27 5.46
CA LEU A 319 -2.51 -13.82 4.61
C LEU A 319 -2.17 -14.17 3.15
N ARG A 320 -3.06 -14.88 2.47
CA ARG A 320 -3.00 -15.13 1.02
C ARG A 320 -3.93 -14.16 0.33
N ILE A 321 -3.38 -13.33 -0.55
CA ILE A 321 -4.07 -12.24 -1.21
C ILE A 321 -4.04 -12.51 -2.71
N GLY A 322 -5.19 -12.39 -3.35
CA GLY A 322 -5.40 -12.68 -4.75
C GLY A 322 -6.00 -11.49 -5.47
N LEU A 323 -5.46 -11.20 -6.65
CA LEU A 323 -5.91 -10.14 -7.53
C LEU A 323 -6.15 -10.70 -8.93
N VAL A 324 -7.25 -10.32 -9.57
CA VAL A 324 -7.45 -10.52 -11.01
C VAL A 324 -7.59 -9.18 -11.69
N THR A 325 -6.69 -8.89 -12.62
CA THR A 325 -6.72 -7.68 -13.45
C THR A 325 -7.17 -8.00 -14.86
N ARG A 326 -7.79 -7.01 -15.50
CA ARG A 326 -8.21 -7.05 -16.90
C ARG A 326 -7.39 -6.06 -17.73
N SER A 327 -7.15 -6.39 -18.99
CA SER A 327 -6.61 -5.45 -19.96
C SER A 327 -7.47 -4.18 -20.05
N THR A 328 -6.83 -3.02 -20.18
CA THR A 328 -7.54 -1.74 -20.37
C THR A 328 -8.19 -1.64 -21.74
N GLN A 329 -7.60 -2.30 -22.74
CA GLN A 329 -8.08 -2.29 -24.11
C GLN A 329 -8.84 -3.59 -24.40
N ARG A 330 -9.97 -3.42 -25.07
CA ARG A 330 -10.75 -4.48 -25.67
C ARG A 330 -10.03 -5.00 -26.91
N GLU A 331 -9.92 -6.31 -27.06
CA GLU A 331 -9.39 -6.91 -28.28
C GLU A 331 -10.43 -6.88 -29.40
N LYS A 332 -9.92 -6.81 -30.63
CA LYS A 332 -10.79 -6.84 -31.80
C LYS A 332 -11.35 -8.27 -31.95
N PRO A 333 -12.66 -8.44 -32.21
CA PRO A 333 -13.22 -9.75 -32.53
C PRO A 333 -12.59 -10.33 -33.80
N ASN A 334 -12.67 -11.65 -33.94
CA ASN A 334 -12.24 -12.36 -35.14
C ASN A 334 -13.11 -11.96 -36.36
N ALA A 335 -12.80 -12.51 -37.54
CA ALA A 335 -13.56 -12.20 -38.76
C ALA A 335 -15.04 -12.63 -38.70
N ALA A 336 -15.39 -13.59 -37.84
CA ALA A 336 -16.76 -14.03 -37.59
C ALA A 336 -17.52 -13.14 -36.58
N GLY A 337 -16.83 -12.19 -35.94
CA GLY A 337 -17.40 -11.32 -34.91
C GLY A 337 -17.26 -11.85 -33.48
N ASP A 338 -16.64 -13.02 -33.29
CA ASP A 338 -16.45 -13.64 -31.99
C ASP A 338 -15.21 -13.10 -31.27
N CYS A 339 -15.32 -12.94 -29.96
CA CYS A 339 -14.18 -12.55 -29.13
C CYS A 339 -13.45 -13.78 -28.57
N GLU A 340 -12.13 -13.85 -28.81
CA GLU A 340 -11.30 -15.00 -28.45
C GLU A 340 -10.15 -14.64 -27.48
N ALA A 341 -10.18 -13.43 -26.89
CA ALA A 341 -9.10 -12.98 -26.01
C ALA A 341 -9.01 -13.81 -24.73
N SER A 342 -10.17 -14.22 -24.19
CA SER A 342 -10.28 -15.15 -23.07
C SER A 342 -11.41 -16.16 -23.32
N ALA A 343 -11.08 -17.45 -23.34
CA ALA A 343 -12.06 -18.53 -23.54
C ALA A 343 -12.90 -18.82 -22.29
N ALA A 344 -12.36 -18.53 -21.10
CA ALA A 344 -13.02 -18.72 -19.82
C ALA A 344 -12.63 -17.60 -18.85
N MET A 345 -13.55 -17.30 -17.92
CA MET A 345 -13.26 -16.39 -16.82
C MET A 345 -12.25 -17.02 -15.86
N PRO A 346 -11.26 -16.29 -15.33
CA PRO A 346 -10.31 -16.85 -14.39
C PRO A 346 -10.98 -17.29 -13.09
N THR A 347 -10.35 -18.25 -12.43
CA THR A 347 -10.67 -18.65 -11.06
C THR A 347 -9.66 -18.04 -10.09
N LEU A 348 -10.11 -17.61 -8.91
CA LEU A 348 -9.25 -17.13 -7.84
C LEU A 348 -9.55 -17.94 -6.57
N PHE A 349 -8.55 -18.66 -6.06
CA PHE A 349 -8.67 -19.56 -4.91
C PHE A 349 -9.79 -20.61 -5.08
N GLY A 350 -9.93 -21.16 -6.29
CA GLY A 350 -10.96 -22.15 -6.61
C GLY A 350 -12.36 -21.57 -6.82
N ALA A 351 -12.58 -20.28 -6.57
CA ALA A 351 -13.84 -19.61 -6.87
C ALA A 351 -13.81 -18.94 -8.26
N ALA A 352 -14.89 -19.06 -9.01
CA ALA A 352 -15.06 -18.33 -10.26
C ALA A 352 -15.10 -16.82 -10.00
N VAL A 353 -14.39 -16.04 -10.82
CA VAL A 353 -14.54 -14.59 -10.85
C VAL A 353 -15.81 -14.23 -11.64
N ALA A 354 -16.54 -13.21 -11.21
CA ALA A 354 -17.69 -12.71 -11.95
C ALA A 354 -17.22 -11.72 -13.04
N ALA A 355 -17.84 -11.78 -14.21
CA ALA A 355 -17.59 -10.80 -15.27
C ALA A 355 -18.08 -9.41 -14.82
N ASP A 356 -17.30 -8.37 -15.08
CA ASP A 356 -17.72 -6.97 -14.88
C ASP A 356 -18.43 -6.38 -16.11
N VAL A 357 -18.28 -7.02 -17.28
CA VAL A 357 -18.86 -6.59 -18.56
C VAL A 357 -19.42 -7.79 -19.33
N THR A 358 -20.37 -7.53 -20.23
CA THR A 358 -21.04 -8.58 -21.03
C THR A 358 -20.11 -9.20 -22.07
N ASP A 359 -19.21 -8.41 -22.65
CA ASP A 359 -18.25 -8.81 -23.68
C ASP A 359 -16.89 -9.20 -23.09
N TRP A 360 -16.89 -9.84 -21.92
CA TRP A 360 -15.69 -10.21 -21.17
C TRP A 360 -14.69 -11.04 -21.98
N GLN A 361 -15.16 -11.86 -22.92
CA GLN A 361 -14.31 -12.67 -23.81
C GLN A 361 -13.39 -11.83 -24.70
N CYS A 362 -13.68 -10.54 -24.86
CA CYS A 362 -12.88 -9.60 -25.63
C CYS A 362 -11.71 -9.01 -24.83
N TYR A 363 -11.55 -9.35 -23.55
CA TYR A 363 -10.48 -8.84 -22.71
C TYR A 363 -9.54 -9.96 -22.27
N ARG A 364 -8.28 -9.61 -21.97
CA ARG A 364 -7.34 -10.53 -21.34
C ARG A 364 -7.31 -10.32 -19.84
N TYR A 365 -7.29 -11.41 -19.10
CA TYR A 365 -7.21 -11.38 -17.64
C TYR A 365 -5.87 -11.93 -17.15
N ARG A 366 -5.41 -11.43 -16.00
CA ARG A 366 -4.23 -11.94 -15.31
C ARG A 366 -4.53 -12.08 -13.83
N SER A 367 -4.28 -13.27 -13.30
CA SER A 367 -4.30 -13.52 -11.86
C SER A 367 -2.93 -13.27 -11.26
N SER A 368 -2.89 -12.73 -10.06
CA SER A 368 -1.69 -12.55 -9.26
C SER A 368 -2.00 -12.93 -7.82
N THR A 369 -1.08 -13.62 -7.17
CA THR A 369 -1.24 -14.07 -5.79
C THR A 369 -0.01 -13.70 -4.99
N LEU A 370 -0.23 -13.25 -3.76
CA LEU A 370 0.78 -12.88 -2.80
C LEU A 370 0.48 -13.60 -1.48
N VAL A 371 1.51 -14.15 -0.84
CA VAL A 371 1.42 -14.69 0.51
C VAL A 371 2.31 -13.86 1.43
N VAL A 372 1.73 -13.33 2.50
CA VAL A 372 2.43 -12.48 3.48
C VAL A 372 2.38 -13.15 4.85
N PRO A 373 3.53 -13.52 5.45
CA PRO A 373 3.56 -14.04 6.81
C PRO A 373 3.28 -12.92 7.83
N LEU A 374 2.43 -13.20 8.81
CA LEU A 374 2.02 -12.25 9.84
C LEU A 374 2.97 -12.34 11.05
N ARG A 375 4.19 -11.83 10.87
CA ARG A 375 5.31 -12.03 11.82
C ARG A 375 4.97 -11.63 13.25
N ASN A 376 4.31 -10.48 13.44
CA ASN A 376 3.96 -10.02 14.78
C ASN A 376 2.89 -10.88 15.44
N LEU A 377 1.96 -11.48 14.68
CA LEU A 377 1.01 -12.46 15.23
C LEU A 377 1.73 -13.76 15.60
N VAL A 378 2.59 -14.26 14.71
CA VAL A 378 3.29 -15.55 14.87
C VAL A 378 4.27 -15.52 16.04
N LEU A 379 5.00 -14.42 16.20
CA LEU A 379 5.99 -14.27 17.29
C LEU A 379 5.35 -13.70 18.57
N GLY A 380 4.29 -12.90 18.42
CA GLY A 380 3.63 -12.20 19.51
C GLY A 380 2.55 -13.01 20.22
N MET A 381 2.25 -14.23 19.78
CA MET A 381 1.32 -15.15 20.44
C MET A 381 1.83 -16.58 20.38
N VAL A 382 1.65 -17.31 21.48
CA VAL A 382 1.82 -18.77 21.51
C VAL A 382 0.58 -19.45 20.89
N PRO A 383 0.75 -20.53 20.10
CA PRO A 383 -0.36 -21.28 19.47
C PRO A 383 -1.46 -21.77 20.42
#